data_AF-A0A351XJK9-F1
#
_entry.id   AF-A0A351XJK9-F1
#
_cell.length_a   1.000
_cell.length_b   1.000
_cell.length_c   1.000
_cell.angle_alpha   90.00
_cell.angle_beta   90.00
_cell.angle_gamma   90.00
#
_symmetry.space_group_name_H-M   'P 1'
#
loop_
_entity.id
_entity.type
_entity.pdbx_description
1 polymer ?
#
loop_
_entity_poly.entity_id
_entity_poly.type
_entity_poly.pdbx_seq_one_letter_code
_entity_poly.pdbx_strand_id
1 'polypeptide(L)'
;DEHYTFAFPPFMPPNPNPYRPFGKSLVLAMELVLTYKDGTEEILTADESFKVKEHSVVMTNVYGSETIDGRKVQENWSNAGFDDTNWDNASLAGPEDTPKGELIRQFQPPVKVLRTYEGILIGNVQGKDIYDFGQNMSGILEFEVKGKSGDMIKMYPAEKLAEDGSADQMAKGWVNVDSCITYIIGKDNVWEKCRMAFTYFAGRYVAAEYVPGAKEGSMETAARNITAHAISSAYKTDGNFSCDDVRYGKIYNMIEKTVEANMLGVHTDCPTIERFAWQEPNHLMAPSIFYMKDGKKLWEKFLLDIRMGQHTEDDWFYDMDGGRVYPGEGLVPSQCPCYIPNVLPVPGLGDFYDIIPWGSTSILGTYWHYIFYGDVKIIEDNYDTGMRYLKHLQTRVNEEGFINYGLGDWGNPQNNLARENIETAFLYADAKILAEFADILGKTEDKKSLMAYADEVKNNYNKRLLVKHPDNGFWCYKVYDHPDEIFLTQASQALPLFWGIAPEDKEADIVKALRFTLERDGAFICGEVGLPYVIQTARKYRMNKLISSFILKEEHPSYYAFILDGETTLGEYWESNPRSHCH
;
A
#
# COMPACT_ATOMS: atom_id res chain seq x y z
N ASP A 1 -18.89 9.69 16.74
CA ASP A 1 -18.92 9.27 15.35
C ASP A 1 -19.33 7.81 15.31
N GLU A 2 -20.46 7.53 14.66
CA GLU A 2 -20.70 6.17 14.17
C GLU A 2 -19.65 5.95 13.08
N HIS A 3 -19.05 4.76 13.00
CA HIS A 3 -18.06 4.34 11.98
C HIS A 3 -16.59 4.66 12.27
N TYR A 4 -15.73 3.75 11.81
CA TYR A 4 -14.29 3.78 12.05
C TYR A 4 -13.59 5.00 11.47
N THR A 5 -12.71 5.55 12.30
CA THR A 5 -11.66 6.48 11.92
C THR A 5 -10.34 5.88 12.37
N PHE A 6 -9.32 5.95 11.52
CA PHE A 6 -8.01 5.39 11.86
C PHE A 6 -7.43 6.09 13.07
N ALA A 7 -7.03 5.28 14.04
CA ALA A 7 -6.19 5.68 15.15
C ALA A 7 -5.05 4.68 15.25
N PHE A 8 -3.85 5.18 15.54
CA PHE A 8 -2.72 4.31 15.80
C PHE A 8 -3.01 3.39 17.00
N PRO A 9 -2.49 2.15 16.97
CA PRO A 9 -2.71 1.18 18.02
C PRO A 9 -2.07 1.64 19.34
N PRO A 10 -2.55 1.13 20.49
CA PRO A 10 -2.12 1.61 21.82
C PRO A 10 -0.63 1.46 22.13
N PHE A 11 0.11 0.62 21.40
CA PHE A 11 1.55 0.45 21.59
C PHE A 11 2.36 1.55 20.89
N MET A 12 1.78 2.27 19.94
CA MET A 12 2.40 3.44 19.32
C MET A 12 2.14 4.66 20.21
N PRO A 13 3.12 5.57 20.33
CA PRO A 13 2.89 6.83 21.02
C PRO A 13 1.75 7.60 20.33
N PRO A 14 0.97 8.41 21.07
CA PRO A 14 0.00 9.30 20.44
C PRO A 14 0.71 10.15 19.39
N ASN A 15 0.13 10.30 18.20
CA ASN A 15 0.72 11.11 17.16
C ASN A 15 0.32 12.59 17.35
N PRO A 16 1.25 13.51 17.69
CA PRO A 16 0.95 14.95 17.83
C PRO A 16 0.70 15.63 16.47
N ASN A 17 0.85 14.91 15.36
CA ASN A 17 0.63 15.35 13.99
C ASN A 17 -0.51 14.54 13.34
N PRO A 18 -1.76 14.67 13.83
CA PRO A 18 -2.90 13.95 13.24
C PRO A 18 -3.20 14.46 11.83
N TYR A 19 -4.01 13.71 11.10
CA TYR A 19 -4.54 14.13 9.79
C TYR A 19 -5.10 15.56 9.86
N ARG A 20 -4.71 16.38 8.88
CA ARG A 20 -5.25 17.72 8.67
C ARG A 20 -5.96 17.75 7.32
N PRO A 21 -7.26 18.03 7.27
CA PRO A 21 -7.95 18.14 5.99
C PRO A 21 -7.40 19.33 5.19
N PHE A 22 -7.32 19.17 3.88
CA PHE A 22 -6.82 20.22 2.97
C PHE A 22 -7.72 21.46 2.89
N GLY A 23 -8.99 21.31 3.30
CA GLY A 23 -10.00 22.36 3.40
C GLY A 23 -11.17 21.88 4.25
N LYS A 24 -12.08 22.78 4.62
CA LYS A 24 -13.29 22.46 5.39
C LYS A 24 -14.52 22.23 4.50
N SER A 25 -14.42 22.60 3.24
CA SER A 25 -15.50 22.56 2.25
C SER A 25 -15.12 21.65 1.07
N LEU A 26 -16.12 21.00 0.46
CA LEU A 26 -15.95 20.37 -0.84
C LEU A 26 -15.95 21.44 -1.92
N VAL A 27 -14.95 21.45 -2.79
CA VAL A 27 -14.76 22.48 -3.82
C VAL A 27 -14.78 21.83 -5.20
N LEU A 28 -15.48 22.47 -6.14
CA LEU A 28 -15.47 22.12 -7.56
C LEU A 28 -14.77 23.23 -8.33
N ALA A 29 -13.76 22.86 -9.13
CA ALA A 29 -13.20 23.71 -10.17
C ALA A 29 -13.52 23.07 -11.53
N MET A 30 -14.12 23.85 -12.44
CA MET A 30 -14.54 23.38 -13.75
C MET A 30 -14.35 24.47 -14.80
N GLU A 31 -13.81 24.08 -15.95
CA GLU A 31 -13.84 24.84 -17.19
C GLU A 31 -14.34 23.91 -18.31
N LEU A 32 -15.37 24.34 -19.04
CA LEU A 32 -15.91 23.65 -20.20
C LEU A 32 -15.76 24.56 -21.42
N VAL A 33 -14.93 24.14 -22.37
CA VAL A 33 -14.71 24.83 -23.65
C VAL A 33 -15.59 24.20 -24.72
N LEU A 34 -16.53 24.97 -25.25
CA LEU A 34 -17.44 24.59 -26.35
C LEU A 34 -16.96 25.20 -27.66
N THR A 35 -16.38 24.39 -28.55
CA THR A 35 -15.98 24.84 -29.89
C THR A 35 -17.12 24.59 -30.89
N TYR A 36 -17.62 25.67 -31.50
CA TYR A 36 -18.68 25.62 -32.51
C TYR A 36 -18.14 25.30 -33.91
N LYS A 37 -19.03 24.91 -34.83
CA LYS A 37 -18.66 24.53 -36.21
C LYS A 37 -18.01 25.65 -37.01
N ASP A 38 -18.28 26.90 -36.65
CA ASP A 38 -17.67 28.09 -37.28
C ASP A 38 -16.31 28.46 -36.67
N GLY A 39 -15.84 27.69 -35.68
CA GLY A 39 -14.57 27.90 -34.98
C GLY A 39 -14.65 28.89 -33.82
N THR A 40 -15.83 29.43 -33.49
CA THR A 40 -16.01 30.22 -32.27
C THR A 40 -15.99 29.33 -31.02
N GLU A 41 -15.59 29.90 -29.89
CA GLU A 41 -15.53 29.18 -28.60
C GLU A 41 -16.39 29.90 -27.55
N GLU A 42 -17.05 29.11 -26.71
CA GLU A 42 -17.70 29.55 -25.48
C GLU A 42 -17.07 28.79 -24.30
N ILE A 43 -16.71 29.53 -23.25
CA ILE A 43 -16.09 28.97 -22.05
C ILE A 43 -17.08 29.12 -20.90
N LEU A 44 -17.45 27.99 -20.31
CA LEU A 44 -18.29 27.93 -19.12
C LEU A 44 -17.44 27.54 -17.92
N THR A 45 -17.46 28.35 -16.87
CA THR A 45 -16.74 28.10 -15.62
C THR A 45 -17.70 27.84 -14.47
N ALA A 46 -17.28 27.08 -13.46
CA ALA A 46 -18.04 26.98 -12.21
C ALA A 46 -18.07 28.36 -11.50
N ASP A 47 -19.26 28.87 -11.22
CA ASP A 47 -19.49 30.16 -10.57
C ASP A 47 -20.72 30.12 -9.64
N GLU A 48 -21.13 31.27 -9.10
CA GLU A 48 -22.27 31.40 -8.17
C GLU A 48 -23.64 31.14 -8.82
N SER A 49 -23.71 31.00 -10.15
CA SER A 49 -24.95 30.60 -10.84
C SER A 49 -25.22 29.11 -10.74
N PHE A 50 -24.20 28.30 -10.42
CA PHE A 50 -24.36 26.88 -10.16
C PHE A 50 -25.28 26.65 -8.97
N LYS A 51 -26.04 25.57 -9.03
CA LYS A 51 -26.93 25.14 -7.95
C LYS A 51 -26.31 23.99 -7.16
N VAL A 52 -26.53 23.99 -5.85
CA VAL A 52 -26.05 22.94 -4.95
C VAL A 52 -27.18 22.41 -4.07
N LYS A 53 -27.12 21.11 -3.76
CA LYS A 53 -28.02 20.43 -2.83
C LYS A 53 -27.28 19.32 -2.12
N GLU A 54 -27.72 18.99 -0.91
CA GLU A 54 -27.20 17.85 -0.18
C GLU A 54 -27.39 16.54 -0.98
N HIS A 55 -26.34 15.71 -1.01
CA HIS A 55 -26.35 14.43 -1.70
C HIS A 55 -27.10 13.35 -0.89
N SER A 56 -27.46 12.23 -1.53
CA SER A 56 -28.02 11.07 -0.81
C SER A 56 -26.99 10.36 0.07
N VAL A 57 -25.71 10.50 -0.25
CA VAL A 57 -24.61 10.05 0.63
C VAL A 57 -24.41 11.12 1.69
N VAL A 58 -24.81 10.81 2.92
CA VAL A 58 -24.80 11.76 4.06
C VAL A 58 -23.56 11.60 4.95
N MET A 59 -22.83 10.50 4.80
CA MET A 59 -21.54 10.26 5.44
C MET A 59 -20.71 9.37 4.52
N THR A 60 -19.43 9.66 4.36
CA THR A 60 -18.46 8.80 3.69
C THR A 60 -17.08 9.05 4.27
N ASN A 61 -16.25 8.02 4.38
CA ASN A 61 -14.87 8.15 4.83
C ASN A 61 -13.91 7.25 4.02
N VAL A 62 -12.62 7.58 4.08
CA VAL A 62 -11.57 6.85 3.33
C VAL A 62 -11.33 5.43 3.83
N TYR A 63 -11.86 5.06 5.01
CA TYR A 63 -11.73 3.73 5.63
C TYR A 63 -12.90 2.78 5.32
N GLY A 64 -13.73 3.15 4.34
CA GLY A 64 -14.70 2.25 3.72
C GLY A 64 -16.11 2.29 4.30
N SER A 65 -16.40 3.23 5.22
CA SER A 65 -17.76 3.44 5.71
C SER A 65 -18.49 4.49 4.89
N GLU A 66 -19.78 4.22 4.61
CA GLU A 66 -20.64 5.13 3.85
C GLU A 66 -22.09 4.98 4.29
N THR A 67 -22.78 6.11 4.50
CA THR A 67 -24.21 6.14 4.82
C THR A 67 -24.96 6.82 3.71
N ILE A 68 -25.90 6.10 3.11
CA ILE A 68 -26.75 6.55 2.01
C ILE A 68 -28.18 6.65 2.51
N ASP A 69 -28.77 7.84 2.42
CA ASP A 69 -30.17 8.11 2.74
C ASP A 69 -31.01 8.10 1.45
N GLY A 70 -31.70 6.99 1.21
CA GLY A 70 -32.61 6.81 0.09
C GLY A 70 -33.73 7.86 0.02
N ARG A 71 -34.07 8.50 1.15
CA ARG A 71 -35.10 9.57 1.22
C ARG A 71 -34.62 10.86 0.56
N LYS A 72 -33.31 11.02 0.36
CA LYS A 72 -32.67 12.19 -0.26
C LYS A 72 -32.34 11.98 -1.74
N VAL A 73 -32.65 10.82 -2.32
CA VAL A 73 -32.42 10.55 -3.75
C VAL A 73 -33.28 11.50 -4.59
N GLN A 74 -32.62 12.24 -5.48
CA GLN A 74 -33.26 13.13 -6.45
C GLN A 74 -33.21 12.50 -7.83
N GLU A 75 -34.35 12.01 -8.34
CA GLU A 75 -34.40 11.41 -9.66
C GLU A 75 -34.17 12.47 -10.75
N ASN A 76 -33.33 12.14 -11.74
CA ASN A 76 -33.09 12.95 -12.94
C ASN A 76 -32.45 14.34 -12.70
N TRP A 77 -31.84 14.60 -11.54
CA TRP A 77 -31.23 15.90 -11.23
C TRP A 77 -30.14 16.34 -12.21
N SER A 78 -29.45 15.39 -12.84
CA SER A 78 -28.40 15.64 -13.83
C SER A 78 -28.91 15.74 -15.28
N ASN A 79 -30.23 15.76 -15.50
CA ASN A 79 -30.83 15.93 -16.83
C ASN A 79 -31.19 17.40 -17.10
N ALA A 80 -31.09 17.81 -18.37
CA ALA A 80 -31.56 19.12 -18.80
C ALA A 80 -33.07 19.29 -18.53
N GLY A 81 -33.47 20.46 -18.00
CA GLY A 81 -34.86 20.77 -17.68
C GLY A 81 -35.34 20.27 -16.30
N PHE A 82 -34.43 19.80 -15.45
CA PHE A 82 -34.73 19.54 -14.04
C PHE A 82 -35.16 20.83 -13.31
N ASP A 83 -36.13 20.72 -12.40
CA ASP A 83 -36.58 21.84 -11.56
C ASP A 83 -35.70 21.96 -10.31
N ASP A 84 -34.70 22.84 -10.39
CA ASP A 84 -33.75 23.15 -9.33
C ASP A 84 -34.17 24.35 -8.46
N THR A 85 -35.44 24.78 -8.52
CA THR A 85 -35.91 25.97 -7.79
C THR A 85 -35.74 25.91 -6.27
N ASN A 86 -35.65 24.70 -5.70
CA ASN A 86 -35.43 24.45 -4.27
C ASN A 86 -33.96 24.14 -3.92
N TRP A 87 -33.03 24.38 -4.85
CA TRP A 87 -31.59 24.28 -4.64
C TRP A 87 -31.00 25.64 -4.30
N ASP A 88 -29.98 25.61 -3.45
CA ASP A 88 -29.24 26.81 -3.08
C ASP A 88 -28.26 27.17 -4.21
N ASN A 89 -27.88 28.44 -4.29
CA ASN A 89 -26.77 28.83 -5.17
C ASN A 89 -25.45 28.36 -4.56
N ALA A 90 -24.49 28.00 -5.42
CA ALA A 90 -23.12 27.77 -5.03
C ALA A 90 -22.48 29.07 -4.47
N SER A 91 -21.52 28.91 -3.57
CA SER A 91 -20.67 29.99 -3.09
C SER A 91 -19.25 29.80 -3.62
N LEU A 92 -18.56 30.88 -3.95
CA LEU A 92 -17.13 30.82 -4.25
C LEU A 92 -16.35 30.34 -3.02
N ALA A 93 -15.40 29.43 -3.23
CA ALA A 93 -14.54 28.93 -2.15
C ALA A 93 -13.66 30.06 -1.60
N GLY A 94 -13.61 30.17 -0.27
CA GLY A 94 -12.72 31.11 0.41
C GLY A 94 -11.24 30.73 0.28
N PRO A 95 -10.30 31.64 0.58
CA PRO A 95 -8.86 31.36 0.51
C PRO A 95 -8.42 30.16 1.38
N GLU A 96 -9.07 29.94 2.52
CA GLU A 96 -8.81 28.80 3.41
C GLU A 96 -9.29 27.44 2.87
N ASP A 97 -10.30 27.43 2.00
CA ASP A 97 -10.88 26.22 1.41
C ASP A 97 -10.39 25.98 -0.03
N THR A 98 -9.72 26.96 -0.63
CA THR A 98 -9.14 26.85 -1.97
C THR A 98 -7.92 25.92 -1.92
N PRO A 99 -7.87 24.85 -2.74
CA PRO A 99 -6.70 24.01 -2.84
C PRO A 99 -5.45 24.82 -3.21
N LYS A 100 -4.36 24.62 -2.47
CA LYS A 100 -3.11 25.38 -2.64
C LYS A 100 -2.14 24.78 -3.66
N GLY A 101 -2.45 23.59 -4.16
CA GLY A 101 -1.64 22.90 -5.17
C GLY A 101 -1.84 23.47 -6.56
N GLU A 102 -0.99 23.02 -7.50
CA GLU A 102 -1.14 23.34 -8.91
C GLU A 102 -2.04 22.31 -9.60
N LEU A 103 -2.97 22.79 -10.44
CA LEU A 103 -3.76 21.91 -11.30
C LEU A 103 -2.89 21.40 -12.45
N ILE A 104 -2.57 20.11 -12.41
CA ILE A 104 -1.84 19.43 -13.47
C ILE A 104 -2.77 18.49 -14.25
N ARG A 105 -2.46 18.26 -15.53
CA ARG A 105 -3.19 17.28 -16.34
C ARG A 105 -3.00 15.89 -15.74
N GLN A 106 -4.09 15.29 -15.26
CA GLN A 106 -4.07 13.93 -14.71
C GLN A 106 -3.57 12.92 -15.75
N PHE A 107 -2.54 12.17 -15.39
CA PHE A 107 -1.98 11.07 -16.21
C PHE A 107 -2.07 9.71 -15.51
N GLN A 108 -2.48 9.68 -14.24
CA GLN A 108 -2.67 8.44 -13.48
C GLN A 108 -3.77 7.58 -14.12
N PRO A 109 -3.60 6.24 -14.19
CA PRO A 109 -4.65 5.36 -14.66
C PRO A 109 -5.92 5.47 -13.80
N PRO A 110 -7.11 5.49 -14.41
CA PRO A 110 -8.37 5.54 -13.66
C PRO A 110 -8.59 4.25 -12.89
N VAL A 111 -9.32 4.35 -11.77
CA VAL A 111 -9.89 3.19 -11.09
C VAL A 111 -11.03 2.62 -11.95
N LYS A 112 -10.98 1.33 -12.27
CA LYS A 112 -12.00 0.64 -13.06
C LYS A 112 -12.54 -0.57 -12.32
N VAL A 113 -13.79 -0.93 -12.61
CA VAL A 113 -14.33 -2.25 -12.23
C VAL A 113 -13.63 -3.32 -13.06
N LEU A 114 -12.98 -4.27 -12.39
CA LEU A 114 -12.29 -5.41 -13.01
C LEU A 114 -13.25 -6.59 -13.20
N ARG A 115 -14.02 -6.87 -12.15
CA ARG A 115 -14.92 -8.03 -12.09
C ARG A 115 -16.06 -7.77 -11.11
N THR A 116 -17.20 -8.39 -11.36
CA THR A 116 -18.34 -8.42 -10.43
C THR A 116 -18.46 -9.82 -9.84
N TYR A 117 -18.63 -9.89 -8.53
CA TYR A 117 -18.80 -11.12 -7.75
C TYR A 117 -20.19 -11.09 -7.10
N GLU A 118 -20.93 -12.19 -7.25
CA GLU A 118 -22.23 -12.38 -6.62
C GLU A 118 -22.01 -12.83 -5.17
N GLY A 119 -22.73 -12.21 -4.23
CA GLY A 119 -22.71 -12.61 -2.82
C GLY A 119 -23.63 -13.81 -2.60
N ILE A 120 -23.07 -14.92 -2.13
CA ILE A 120 -23.83 -16.13 -1.79
C ILE A 120 -24.14 -16.09 -0.30
N LEU A 121 -25.43 -16.18 0.06
CA LEU A 121 -25.84 -16.32 1.45
C LEU A 121 -25.36 -17.69 1.99
N ILE A 122 -24.45 -17.66 2.96
CA ILE A 122 -23.86 -18.88 3.56
C ILE A 122 -24.43 -19.20 4.94
N GLY A 123 -25.16 -18.27 5.57
CA GLY A 123 -25.82 -18.50 6.85
C GLY A 123 -26.38 -17.24 7.49
N ASN A 124 -27.02 -17.41 8.64
CA ASN A 124 -27.41 -16.31 9.53
C ASN A 124 -26.77 -16.56 10.90
N VAL A 125 -25.99 -15.60 11.38
CA VAL A 125 -25.26 -15.68 12.65
C VAL A 125 -25.63 -14.47 13.48
N GLN A 126 -26.16 -14.71 14.69
CA GLN A 126 -26.58 -13.66 15.64
C GLN A 126 -27.54 -12.62 15.02
N GLY A 127 -28.43 -13.05 14.11
CA GLY A 127 -29.40 -12.17 13.46
C GLY A 127 -28.86 -11.39 12.26
N LYS A 128 -27.61 -11.66 11.83
CA LYS A 128 -27.01 -11.08 10.62
C LYS A 128 -26.85 -12.14 9.54
N ASP A 129 -27.26 -11.81 8.32
CA ASP A 129 -27.05 -12.66 7.14
C ASP A 129 -25.60 -12.55 6.69
N ILE A 130 -24.91 -13.66 6.48
CA ILE A 130 -23.51 -13.68 6.06
C ILE A 130 -23.42 -14.05 4.58
N TYR A 131 -22.82 -13.16 3.78
CA TYR A 131 -22.60 -13.35 2.36
C TYR A 131 -21.11 -13.58 2.07
N ASP A 132 -20.80 -14.57 1.23
CA ASP A 132 -19.44 -14.84 0.70
C ASP A 132 -19.38 -14.48 -0.79
N PHE A 133 -18.44 -13.62 -1.18
CA PHE A 133 -18.17 -13.28 -2.59
C PHE A 133 -17.18 -14.24 -3.27
N GLY A 134 -16.56 -15.15 -2.50
CA GLY A 134 -15.57 -16.12 -2.95
C GLY A 134 -14.20 -15.53 -3.26
N GLN A 135 -14.01 -14.22 -3.06
CA GLN A 135 -12.77 -13.50 -3.33
C GLN A 135 -12.66 -12.30 -2.37
N ASN A 136 -11.51 -12.13 -1.74
CA ASN A 136 -11.16 -10.90 -1.01
C ASN A 136 -10.74 -9.81 -2.02
N MET A 137 -11.28 -8.60 -1.89
CA MET A 137 -11.06 -7.52 -2.86
C MET A 137 -11.26 -6.15 -2.23
N SER A 138 -10.71 -5.12 -2.88
CA SER A 138 -11.24 -3.77 -2.80
C SER A 138 -12.42 -3.61 -3.76
N GLY A 139 -13.57 -3.17 -3.27
CA GLY A 139 -14.80 -3.21 -4.04
C GLY A 139 -15.82 -2.11 -3.75
N ILE A 140 -16.72 -1.95 -4.72
CA ILE A 140 -17.96 -1.18 -4.59
C ILE A 140 -19.10 -2.17 -4.37
N LEU A 141 -19.79 -2.05 -3.23
CA LEU A 141 -20.95 -2.87 -2.92
C LEU A 141 -22.20 -2.31 -3.62
N GLU A 142 -22.97 -3.19 -4.24
CA GLU A 142 -24.27 -2.89 -4.86
C GLU A 142 -25.29 -3.95 -4.44
N PHE A 143 -26.49 -3.54 -4.06
CA PHE A 143 -27.56 -4.44 -3.66
C PHE A 143 -28.94 -3.80 -3.88
N GLU A 144 -29.98 -4.62 -3.86
CA GLU A 144 -31.37 -4.16 -3.79
C GLU A 144 -31.93 -4.37 -2.39
N VAL A 145 -32.70 -3.42 -1.89
CA VAL A 145 -33.33 -3.48 -0.57
C VAL A 145 -34.80 -3.05 -0.63
N LYS A 146 -35.63 -3.65 0.22
CA LYS A 146 -37.04 -3.32 0.37
C LYS A 146 -37.44 -3.39 1.84
N GLY A 147 -38.18 -2.39 2.30
CA GLY A 147 -38.68 -2.26 3.68
C GLY A 147 -39.56 -1.02 3.79
N LYS A 148 -39.76 -0.50 5.00
CA LYS A 148 -40.43 0.81 5.17
C LYS A 148 -39.41 1.94 5.08
N SER A 149 -39.88 3.11 4.66
CA SER A 149 -39.09 4.33 4.67
C SER A 149 -38.54 4.63 6.08
N GLY A 150 -37.22 4.74 6.19
CA GLY A 150 -36.50 4.93 7.45
C GLY A 150 -35.98 3.65 8.11
N ASP A 151 -36.38 2.45 7.66
CA ASP A 151 -35.68 1.22 8.02
C ASP A 151 -34.27 1.25 7.42
N MET A 152 -33.32 0.53 8.03
CA MET A 152 -31.94 0.51 7.60
C MET A 152 -31.44 -0.91 7.34
N ILE A 153 -30.49 -1.02 6.43
CA ILE A 153 -29.60 -2.16 6.31
C ILE A 153 -28.18 -1.69 6.57
N LYS A 154 -27.48 -2.39 7.46
CA LYS A 154 -26.06 -2.17 7.78
C LYS A 154 -25.25 -3.35 7.29
N MET A 155 -24.24 -3.07 6.48
CA MET A 155 -23.36 -4.06 5.86
C MET A 155 -21.97 -3.94 6.45
N TYR A 156 -21.48 -5.00 7.09
CA TYR A 156 -20.16 -5.05 7.72
C TYR A 156 -19.22 -5.93 6.88
N PRO A 157 -18.37 -5.33 6.02
CA PRO A 157 -17.39 -6.07 5.24
C PRO A 157 -16.30 -6.66 6.12
N ALA A 158 -15.84 -7.86 5.80
CA ALA A 158 -14.75 -8.52 6.50
C ALA A 158 -13.88 -9.34 5.54
N GLU A 159 -12.59 -9.42 5.83
CA GLU A 159 -11.67 -10.28 5.06
C GLU A 159 -11.84 -11.76 5.45
N LYS A 160 -12.27 -12.03 6.69
CA LYS A 160 -12.37 -13.37 7.28
C LYS A 160 -13.65 -13.56 8.12
N LEU A 161 -13.89 -14.81 8.49
CA LEU A 161 -14.93 -15.21 9.44
C LEU A 161 -14.31 -15.70 10.75
N ALA A 162 -15.01 -15.49 11.86
CA ALA A 162 -14.70 -16.10 13.14
C ALA A 162 -15.10 -17.59 13.17
N GLU A 163 -14.72 -18.32 14.22
CA GLU A 163 -15.03 -19.75 14.39
C GLU A 163 -16.54 -20.06 14.38
N ASP A 164 -17.38 -19.12 14.84
CA ASP A 164 -18.84 -19.27 14.85
C ASP A 164 -19.50 -18.90 13.51
N GLY A 165 -18.70 -18.49 12.51
CA GLY A 165 -19.14 -18.07 11.19
C GLY A 165 -19.55 -16.59 11.10
N SER A 166 -19.43 -15.81 12.17
CA SER A 166 -19.66 -14.36 12.12
C SER A 166 -18.55 -13.64 11.33
N ALA A 167 -18.87 -12.50 10.71
CA ALA A 167 -17.89 -11.65 10.05
C ALA A 167 -16.93 -11.03 11.08
N ASP A 168 -15.62 -11.20 10.88
CA ASP A 168 -14.59 -10.73 11.80
C ASP A 168 -13.84 -9.52 11.23
N GLN A 169 -14.07 -8.36 11.85
CA GLN A 169 -13.39 -7.10 11.54
C GLN A 169 -12.21 -6.80 12.46
N MET A 170 -11.81 -7.75 13.32
CA MET A 170 -10.66 -7.59 14.20
C MET A 170 -9.34 -7.79 13.44
N ALA A 171 -8.59 -6.71 13.31
CA ALA A 171 -7.18 -6.76 12.92
C ALA A 171 -6.37 -7.21 14.14
N LYS A 172 -5.88 -8.45 14.10
CA LYS A 172 -5.22 -9.13 15.24
C LYS A 172 -4.07 -8.27 15.79
N GLY A 173 -4.11 -8.03 17.10
CA GLY A 173 -3.09 -7.23 17.80
C GLY A 173 -3.08 -5.73 17.46
N TRP A 174 -4.10 -5.24 16.74
CA TRP A 174 -4.15 -3.87 16.23
C TRP A 174 -5.43 -3.13 16.65
N VAL A 175 -6.53 -3.28 15.90
CA VAL A 175 -7.77 -2.54 16.11
C VAL A 175 -8.98 -3.29 15.54
N ASN A 176 -10.18 -2.98 16.02
CA ASN A 176 -11.40 -3.31 15.30
C ASN A 176 -11.63 -2.29 14.18
N VAL A 177 -11.70 -2.74 12.93
CA VAL A 177 -11.85 -1.86 11.76
C VAL A 177 -13.24 -1.23 11.67
N ASP A 178 -14.28 -1.81 12.30
CA ASP A 178 -15.64 -1.25 12.46
C ASP A 178 -16.19 -0.50 11.21
N SER A 179 -15.88 -1.02 10.02
CA SER A 179 -16.29 -0.43 8.75
C SER A 179 -17.74 -0.84 8.48
N CYS A 180 -18.59 0.10 8.06
CA CYS A 180 -20.00 -0.18 7.87
C CYS A 180 -20.59 0.66 6.74
N ILE A 181 -21.28 -0.02 5.82
CA ILE A 181 -22.06 0.59 4.75
C ILE A 181 -23.52 0.55 5.17
N THR A 182 -24.13 1.72 5.35
CA THR A 182 -25.51 1.87 5.78
C THR A 182 -26.37 2.40 4.66
N TYR A 183 -27.50 1.75 4.38
CA TYR A 183 -28.55 2.31 3.52
C TYR A 183 -29.84 2.51 4.31
N ILE A 184 -30.35 3.74 4.30
CA ILE A 184 -31.64 4.12 4.88
C ILE A 184 -32.68 4.10 3.76
N ILE A 185 -33.72 3.28 3.92
CA ILE A 185 -34.72 3.06 2.89
C ILE A 185 -35.54 4.34 2.64
N GLY A 186 -35.70 4.70 1.37
CA GLY A 186 -36.34 5.94 0.94
C GLY A 186 -37.86 5.88 0.87
N LYS A 187 -38.39 4.77 0.35
CA LYS A 187 -39.78 4.58 -0.10
C LYS A 187 -40.38 3.35 0.55
N ASP A 188 -41.66 3.43 0.90
CA ASP A 188 -42.37 2.31 1.52
C ASP A 188 -42.58 1.16 0.53
N ASN A 189 -42.00 0.00 0.83
CA ASN A 189 -42.27 -1.29 0.19
C ASN A 189 -41.97 -1.37 -1.31
N VAL A 190 -40.99 -0.59 -1.76
CA VAL A 190 -40.45 -0.64 -3.12
C VAL A 190 -39.03 -1.20 -3.06
N TRP A 191 -38.63 -1.96 -4.08
CA TRP A 191 -37.23 -2.37 -4.23
C TRP A 191 -36.42 -1.16 -4.70
N GLU A 192 -35.43 -0.78 -3.90
CA GLU A 192 -34.51 0.30 -4.16
C GLU A 192 -33.14 -0.27 -4.48
N LYS A 193 -32.49 0.28 -5.51
CA LYS A 193 -31.11 -0.06 -5.84
C LYS A 193 -30.17 0.84 -5.04
N CYS A 194 -29.30 0.23 -4.26
CA CYS A 194 -28.23 0.88 -3.50
C CYS A 194 -26.88 0.55 -4.11
N ARG A 195 -25.99 1.55 -4.20
CA ARG A 195 -24.61 1.39 -4.64
C ARG A 195 -23.72 2.39 -3.90
N MET A 196 -22.58 1.95 -3.40
CA MET A 196 -21.57 2.87 -2.84
C MET A 196 -21.07 3.85 -3.91
N ALA A 197 -20.70 5.07 -3.49
CA ALA A 197 -20.37 6.16 -4.40
C ALA A 197 -18.99 6.80 -4.18
N PHE A 198 -18.61 7.09 -2.93
CA PHE A 198 -17.44 7.93 -2.64
C PHE A 198 -16.33 7.24 -1.85
N THR A 199 -16.54 5.97 -1.50
CA THR A 199 -15.52 5.11 -0.87
C THR A 199 -15.61 3.68 -1.40
N TYR A 200 -14.74 2.81 -0.91
CA TYR A 200 -14.72 1.38 -1.23
C TYR A 200 -14.60 0.55 0.05
N PHE A 201 -15.23 -0.62 0.03
CA PHE A 201 -15.04 -1.63 1.07
C PHE A 201 -13.87 -2.53 0.69
N ALA A 202 -13.26 -3.16 1.69
CA ALA A 202 -12.31 -4.23 1.48
C ALA A 202 -12.77 -5.47 2.25
N GLY A 203 -12.77 -6.62 1.59
CA GLY A 203 -13.20 -7.87 2.20
C GLY A 203 -13.68 -8.92 1.20
N ARG A 204 -13.87 -10.14 1.71
CA ARG A 204 -14.48 -11.28 1.01
C ARG A 204 -15.91 -11.53 1.46
N TYR A 205 -16.21 -11.22 2.71
CA TYR A 205 -17.50 -11.47 3.35
C TYR A 205 -18.19 -10.16 3.68
N VAL A 206 -19.52 -10.18 3.74
CA VAL A 206 -20.33 -9.09 4.29
C VAL A 206 -21.38 -9.68 5.22
N ALA A 207 -21.46 -9.16 6.44
CA ALA A 207 -22.59 -9.40 7.33
C ALA A 207 -23.65 -8.31 7.13
N ALA A 208 -24.88 -8.70 6.82
CA ALA A 208 -26.02 -7.80 6.66
C ALA A 208 -26.92 -7.84 7.90
N GLU A 209 -27.11 -6.68 8.52
CA GLU A 209 -28.00 -6.47 9.66
C GLU A 209 -29.17 -5.58 9.26
N TYR A 210 -30.39 -6.03 9.53
CA TYR A 210 -31.61 -5.28 9.25
C TYR A 210 -32.11 -4.59 10.51
N VAL A 211 -32.18 -3.27 10.48
CA VAL A 211 -32.52 -2.43 11.65
C VAL A 211 -33.84 -1.71 11.39
N PRO A 212 -34.92 -2.04 12.12
CA PRO A 212 -36.20 -1.33 12.00
C PRO A 212 -36.06 0.14 12.37
N GLY A 213 -36.73 1.02 11.62
CA GLY A 213 -36.88 2.42 11.96
C GLY A 213 -37.84 2.65 13.13
N ALA A 214 -37.94 3.90 13.61
CA ALA A 214 -38.74 4.26 14.79
C ALA A 214 -40.28 4.12 14.64
N LYS A 215 -40.80 3.58 13.52
CA LYS A 215 -42.25 3.46 13.27
C LYS A 215 -42.75 2.04 13.55
N GLU A 216 -43.72 1.91 14.47
CA GLU A 216 -44.33 0.61 14.83
C GLU A 216 -45.00 -0.11 13.64
N GLY A 217 -44.91 -1.46 13.63
CA GLY A 217 -45.58 -2.37 12.69
C GLY A 217 -44.82 -2.67 11.39
N SER A 218 -43.48 -2.72 11.40
CA SER A 218 -42.64 -2.99 10.22
C SER A 218 -42.98 -4.32 9.52
N MET A 219 -42.94 -4.32 8.18
CA MET A 219 -42.75 -5.55 7.41
C MET A 219 -41.28 -5.96 7.53
N GLU A 220 -40.98 -7.24 7.26
CA GLU A 220 -39.61 -7.73 7.24
C GLU A 220 -38.80 -7.00 6.14
N THR A 221 -37.76 -6.27 6.54
CA THR A 221 -36.79 -5.70 5.60
C THR A 221 -36.05 -6.84 4.92
N ALA A 222 -35.90 -6.76 3.60
CA ALA A 222 -35.22 -7.77 2.82
C ALA A 222 -34.21 -7.14 1.86
N ALA A 223 -33.09 -7.84 1.64
CA ALA A 223 -32.12 -7.53 0.62
C ALA A 223 -32.00 -8.67 -0.41
N ARG A 224 -31.57 -8.33 -1.62
CA ARG A 224 -31.26 -9.30 -2.69
C ARG A 224 -30.24 -8.73 -3.66
N ASN A 225 -29.79 -9.55 -4.61
CA ASN A 225 -28.84 -9.16 -5.67
C ASN A 225 -27.60 -8.46 -5.09
N ILE A 226 -27.06 -9.01 -3.99
CA ILE A 226 -25.89 -8.44 -3.35
C ILE A 226 -24.67 -8.77 -4.19
N THR A 227 -24.00 -7.74 -4.68
CA THR A 227 -22.87 -7.86 -5.60
C THR A 227 -21.72 -6.97 -5.15
N ALA A 228 -20.50 -7.47 -5.34
CA ALA A 228 -19.27 -6.73 -5.11
C ALA A 228 -18.56 -6.49 -6.44
N HIS A 229 -18.31 -5.23 -6.78
CA HIS A 229 -17.56 -4.85 -7.96
C HIS A 229 -16.10 -4.60 -7.56
N ALA A 230 -15.22 -5.56 -7.81
CA ALA A 230 -13.78 -5.41 -7.59
C ALA A 230 -13.25 -4.25 -8.45
N ILE A 231 -12.52 -3.32 -7.83
CA ILE A 231 -12.01 -2.12 -8.48
C ILE A 231 -10.48 -2.02 -8.35
N SER A 232 -9.83 -1.45 -9.37
CA SER A 232 -8.39 -1.18 -9.32
C SER A 232 -7.96 -0.17 -10.38
N SER A 233 -6.91 0.59 -10.10
CA SER A 233 -6.12 1.34 -11.10
C SER A 233 -5.17 0.44 -11.88
N ALA A 234 -4.78 -0.73 -11.34
CA ALA A 234 -3.95 -1.73 -12.02
C ALA A 234 -4.78 -2.64 -12.95
N TYR A 235 -5.71 -2.06 -13.70
CA TYR A 235 -6.72 -2.80 -14.47
C TYR A 235 -6.20 -3.48 -15.73
N LYS A 236 -5.03 -3.04 -16.24
CA LYS A 236 -4.48 -3.53 -17.50
C LYS A 236 -3.45 -4.63 -17.21
N THR A 237 -3.81 -5.86 -17.55
CA THR A 237 -2.90 -7.02 -17.50
C THR A 237 -1.99 -7.03 -18.73
N ASP A 238 -0.68 -7.11 -18.50
CA ASP A 238 0.35 -7.15 -19.55
C ASP A 238 1.05 -8.52 -19.63
N GLY A 239 0.94 -9.36 -18.60
CA GLY A 239 1.52 -10.70 -18.62
C GLY A 239 0.71 -11.71 -17.81
N ASN A 240 0.89 -12.98 -18.18
CA ASN A 240 0.19 -14.13 -17.60
C ASN A 240 1.22 -15.22 -17.26
N PHE A 241 0.92 -16.07 -16.29
CA PHE A 241 1.77 -17.22 -15.93
C PHE A 241 0.97 -18.52 -15.89
N SER A 242 1.59 -19.61 -16.36
CA SER A 242 1.06 -20.98 -16.24
C SER A 242 2.18 -22.01 -16.25
N CYS A 243 2.00 -23.12 -15.54
CA CYS A 243 2.89 -24.29 -15.59
C CYS A 243 2.12 -25.59 -15.28
N ASP A 244 2.78 -26.74 -15.41
CA ASP A 244 2.17 -28.06 -15.20
C ASP A 244 1.70 -28.31 -13.76
N ASP A 245 2.36 -27.68 -12.78
CA ASP A 245 1.94 -27.74 -11.38
C ASP A 245 0.94 -26.61 -11.08
N VAL A 246 -0.35 -27.00 -11.03
CA VAL A 246 -1.48 -26.09 -10.82
C VAL A 246 -1.41 -25.29 -9.53
N ARG A 247 -0.62 -25.71 -8.54
CA ARG A 247 -0.44 -24.98 -7.28
C ARG A 247 0.20 -23.62 -7.49
N TYR A 248 1.20 -23.52 -8.37
CA TYR A 248 1.79 -22.22 -8.71
C TYR A 248 0.80 -21.30 -9.43
N GLY A 249 -0.10 -21.87 -10.25
CA GLY A 249 -1.19 -21.09 -10.86
C GLY A 249 -2.14 -20.48 -9.81
N LYS A 250 -2.49 -21.25 -8.76
CA LYS A 250 -3.29 -20.73 -7.64
C LYS A 250 -2.57 -19.61 -6.89
N ILE A 251 -1.28 -19.80 -6.59
CA ILE A 251 -0.45 -18.79 -5.92
C ILE A 251 -0.33 -17.53 -6.77
N TYR A 252 -0.06 -17.66 -8.08
CA TYR A 252 0.02 -16.53 -9.00
C TYR A 252 -1.30 -15.73 -9.02
N ASN A 253 -2.44 -16.42 -9.09
CA ASN A 253 -3.75 -15.76 -9.05
C ASN A 253 -3.97 -15.03 -7.72
N MET A 254 -3.63 -15.63 -6.59
CA MET A 254 -3.73 -14.99 -5.27
C MET A 254 -2.89 -13.71 -5.20
N ILE A 255 -1.65 -13.75 -5.69
CA ILE A 255 -0.76 -12.58 -5.78
C ILE A 255 -1.36 -11.49 -6.68
N GLU A 256 -1.90 -11.88 -7.86
CA GLU A 256 -2.55 -10.91 -8.75
C GLU A 256 -3.72 -10.20 -8.05
N LYS A 257 -4.57 -10.94 -7.34
CA LYS A 257 -5.72 -10.35 -6.65
C LYS A 257 -5.30 -9.43 -5.51
N THR A 258 -4.21 -9.74 -4.81
CA THR A 258 -3.61 -8.81 -3.84
C THR A 258 -3.18 -7.51 -4.51
N VAL A 259 -2.41 -7.60 -5.61
CA VAL A 259 -1.96 -6.42 -6.36
C VAL A 259 -3.14 -5.57 -6.84
N GLU A 260 -4.21 -6.21 -7.33
CA GLU A 260 -5.40 -5.50 -7.78
C GLU A 260 -6.11 -4.77 -6.62
N ALA A 261 -6.25 -5.43 -5.47
CA ALA A 261 -6.92 -4.88 -4.29
C ALA A 261 -6.14 -3.70 -3.67
N ASN A 262 -4.81 -3.72 -3.75
CA ASN A 262 -3.92 -2.68 -3.19
C ASN A 262 -3.58 -1.54 -4.16
N MET A 263 -4.28 -1.42 -5.29
CA MET A 263 -4.00 -0.41 -6.33
C MET A 263 -5.20 0.50 -6.58
N LEU A 264 -5.37 1.55 -5.78
CA LEU A 264 -6.48 2.51 -5.89
C LEU A 264 -5.97 3.95 -5.93
N GLY A 265 -5.43 4.35 -7.09
CA GLY A 265 -4.76 5.64 -7.28
C GLY A 265 -3.39 5.75 -6.59
N VAL A 266 -3.16 4.99 -5.53
CA VAL A 266 -1.88 4.76 -4.83
C VAL A 266 -1.65 3.25 -4.67
N HIS A 267 -0.43 2.85 -4.31
CA HIS A 267 -0.11 1.50 -3.85
C HIS A 267 -0.31 1.45 -2.34
N THR A 268 -1.38 0.82 -1.86
CA THR A 268 -1.63 0.67 -0.42
C THR A 268 -0.92 -0.55 0.14
N ASP A 269 -0.54 -0.51 1.42
CA ASP A 269 -0.09 -1.68 2.19
C ASP A 269 -1.21 -2.71 2.34
N CYS A 270 -2.38 -2.26 2.80
CA CYS A 270 -3.58 -3.07 2.90
C CYS A 270 -4.81 -2.23 2.52
N PRO A 271 -5.84 -2.84 1.95
CA PRO A 271 -7.04 -2.12 1.53
C PRO A 271 -8.04 -1.92 2.68
N THR A 272 -7.79 -2.53 3.86
CA THR A 272 -8.77 -2.64 4.93
C THR A 272 -8.48 -1.68 6.08
N ILE A 273 -7.28 -1.74 6.67
CA ILE A 273 -6.98 -1.11 7.96
C ILE A 273 -6.42 0.31 7.78
N GLU A 274 -5.21 0.42 7.23
CA GLU A 274 -4.48 1.68 7.14
C GLU A 274 -4.78 2.41 5.82
N ARG A 275 -4.69 1.68 4.71
CA ARG A 275 -4.82 2.21 3.34
C ARG A 275 -3.76 3.28 3.03
N PHE A 276 -2.58 3.15 3.62
CA PHE A 276 -1.50 4.12 3.43
C PHE A 276 -0.62 3.74 2.26
N ALA A 277 -0.09 4.76 1.59
CA ALA A 277 0.81 4.59 0.47
C ALA A 277 2.26 4.37 0.96
N TRP A 278 2.50 3.28 1.68
CA TRP A 278 3.84 2.85 2.07
C TRP A 278 4.68 2.58 0.82
N GLN A 279 5.92 3.08 0.81
CA GLN A 279 6.70 3.24 -0.43
C GLN A 279 7.47 2.00 -0.87
N GLU A 280 7.95 1.18 0.06
CA GLU A 280 8.75 0.00 -0.20
C GLU A 280 8.17 -0.99 -1.23
N PRO A 281 6.84 -1.24 -1.34
CA PRO A 281 6.34 -2.24 -2.29
C PRO A 281 6.53 -1.72 -3.72
N ASN A 282 6.62 -0.39 -3.92
CA ASN A 282 6.88 0.21 -5.22
C ASN A 282 8.28 -0.11 -5.77
N HIS A 283 9.22 -0.65 -4.99
CA HIS A 283 10.47 -1.17 -5.55
C HIS A 283 10.70 -2.66 -5.23
N LEU A 284 10.23 -3.15 -4.07
CA LEU A 284 10.35 -4.57 -3.70
C LEU A 284 9.48 -5.46 -4.60
N MET A 285 8.25 -5.00 -4.91
CA MET A 285 7.29 -5.74 -5.75
C MET A 285 7.28 -5.29 -7.21
N ALA A 286 7.94 -4.17 -7.56
CA ALA A 286 7.96 -3.64 -8.93
C ALA A 286 8.30 -4.70 -10.00
N PRO A 287 9.35 -5.52 -9.87
CA PRO A 287 9.63 -6.56 -10.87
C PRO A 287 8.44 -7.50 -11.08
N SER A 288 7.88 -8.02 -9.99
CA SER A 288 6.76 -8.97 -10.00
C SER A 288 5.51 -8.36 -10.61
N ILE A 289 5.19 -7.10 -10.24
CA ILE A 289 4.02 -6.39 -10.72
C ILE A 289 4.17 -6.04 -12.21
N PHE A 290 5.34 -5.58 -12.66
CA PHE A 290 5.54 -5.20 -14.06
C PHE A 290 5.45 -6.40 -15.02
N TYR A 291 5.82 -7.61 -14.58
CA TYR A 291 5.57 -8.83 -15.36
C TYR A 291 4.07 -9.19 -15.48
N MET A 292 3.20 -8.61 -14.65
CA MET A 292 1.78 -8.93 -14.57
C MET A 292 0.88 -7.82 -15.11
N LYS A 293 1.17 -6.56 -14.77
CA LYS A 293 0.32 -5.39 -15.03
C LYS A 293 1.10 -4.28 -15.74
N ASP A 294 0.37 -3.45 -16.48
CA ASP A 294 0.89 -2.19 -17.01
C ASP A 294 1.07 -1.17 -15.86
N GLY A 295 2.24 -1.20 -15.22
CA GLY A 295 2.60 -0.31 -14.12
C GLY A 295 3.17 1.04 -14.55
N LYS A 296 3.39 1.30 -15.86
CA LYS A 296 4.18 2.44 -16.33
C LYS A 296 3.69 3.78 -15.77
N LYS A 297 2.40 4.07 -15.97
CA LYS A 297 1.78 5.34 -15.57
C LYS A 297 1.50 5.43 -14.07
N LEU A 298 1.33 4.28 -13.41
CA LEU A 298 1.18 4.23 -11.95
C LEU A 298 2.49 4.63 -11.26
N TRP A 299 3.62 4.06 -11.69
CA TRP A 299 4.93 4.39 -11.13
C TRP A 299 5.37 5.81 -11.45
N GLU A 300 5.08 6.34 -12.65
CA GLU A 300 5.29 7.76 -12.94
C GLU A 300 4.57 8.66 -11.93
N LYS A 301 3.36 8.25 -11.50
CA LYS A 301 2.55 8.98 -10.52
C LYS A 301 3.08 8.78 -9.10
N PHE A 302 3.41 7.56 -8.69
CA PHE A 302 3.95 7.31 -7.35
C PHE A 302 5.26 8.05 -7.13
N LEU A 303 6.15 8.02 -8.13
CA LEU A 303 7.40 8.77 -8.09
C LEU A 303 7.16 10.29 -8.10
N LEU A 304 6.11 10.79 -8.78
CA LEU A 304 5.72 12.20 -8.64
C LEU A 304 5.28 12.51 -7.21
N ASP A 305 4.44 11.69 -6.58
CA ASP A 305 4.04 11.89 -5.18
C ASP A 305 5.25 11.92 -4.24
N ILE A 306 6.25 11.05 -4.48
CA ILE A 306 7.52 11.05 -3.73
C ILE A 306 8.28 12.36 -3.89
N ARG A 307 8.41 12.86 -5.13
CA ARG A 307 9.09 14.15 -5.37
C ARG A 307 8.38 15.30 -4.66
N MET A 308 7.05 15.29 -4.65
CA MET A 308 6.24 16.30 -3.97
C MET A 308 6.25 16.16 -2.45
N GLY A 309 6.44 14.95 -1.92
CA GLY A 309 6.52 14.67 -0.50
C GLY A 309 7.92 14.82 0.12
N GLN A 310 8.97 15.02 -0.69
CA GLN A 310 10.34 15.10 -0.19
C GLN A 310 10.57 16.39 0.61
N HIS A 311 11.22 16.25 1.76
CA HIS A 311 11.42 17.33 2.71
C HIS A 311 12.47 18.35 2.31
N THR A 312 12.20 19.59 2.71
CA THR A 312 13.12 20.73 2.71
C THR A 312 13.66 20.98 4.12
N GLU A 313 14.66 21.86 4.24
CA GLU A 313 15.18 22.29 5.56
C GLU A 313 14.15 23.02 6.43
N ASP A 314 13.11 23.59 5.81
CA ASP A 314 12.08 24.38 6.47
C ASP A 314 10.90 23.54 6.98
N ASP A 315 10.80 22.27 6.56
CA ASP A 315 9.73 21.40 7.00
C ASP A 315 9.92 20.98 8.46
N TRP A 316 8.83 20.97 9.22
CA TRP A 316 8.86 20.55 10.61
C TRP A 316 7.51 20.00 11.05
N PHE A 317 7.58 19.21 12.12
CA PHE A 317 6.46 18.56 12.78
C PHE A 317 6.50 18.85 14.28
N TYR A 318 5.41 18.51 14.99
CA TYR A 318 5.36 18.65 16.43
C TYR A 318 5.93 17.41 17.13
N ASP A 319 6.65 17.61 18.23
CA ASP A 319 6.87 16.59 19.26
C ASP A 319 5.69 16.54 20.25
N MET A 320 5.81 15.68 21.27
CA MET A 320 4.78 15.50 22.31
C MET A 320 4.60 16.73 23.22
N ASP A 321 5.61 17.58 23.34
CA ASP A 321 5.61 18.79 24.16
C ASP A 321 5.23 20.04 23.34
N GLY A 322 4.90 19.88 22.06
CA GLY A 322 4.59 20.96 21.13
C GLY A 322 5.82 21.69 20.57
N GLY A 323 7.02 21.17 20.80
CA GLY A 323 8.26 21.58 20.16
C GLY A 323 8.32 21.17 18.69
N ARG A 324 9.35 21.65 17.98
CA ARG A 324 9.54 21.37 16.54
C ARG A 324 10.54 20.24 16.34
N VAL A 325 10.15 19.26 15.54
CA VAL A 325 10.99 18.18 15.01
C VAL A 325 11.22 18.45 13.53
N TYR A 326 12.47 18.48 13.11
CA TYR A 326 12.84 18.64 11.70
C TYR A 326 13.21 17.26 11.14
N PRO A 327 12.51 16.76 10.11
CA PRO A 327 12.75 15.44 9.54
C PRO A 327 14.13 15.33 8.86
N GLY A 328 14.65 16.42 8.31
CA GLY A 328 15.92 16.49 7.59
C GLY A 328 15.74 16.89 6.13
N GLU A 329 16.62 17.78 5.64
CA GLU A 329 16.65 18.19 4.23
C GLU A 329 16.90 16.97 3.33
N GLY A 330 16.02 16.76 2.35
CA GLY A 330 16.14 15.67 1.39
C GLY A 330 15.54 14.35 1.86
N LEU A 331 15.02 14.24 3.09
CA LEU A 331 14.29 13.04 3.53
C LEU A 331 13.09 12.79 2.59
N VAL A 332 12.97 11.55 2.12
CA VAL A 332 11.74 11.05 1.52
C VAL A 332 10.95 10.32 2.63
N PRO A 333 9.71 10.74 2.94
CA PRO A 333 8.94 10.08 3.97
C PRO A 333 8.52 8.68 3.54
N SER A 334 8.36 7.78 4.50
CA SER A 334 7.96 6.39 4.25
C SER A 334 6.59 6.23 3.57
N GLN A 335 5.76 7.28 3.55
CA GLN A 335 4.47 7.29 2.89
C GLN A 335 4.39 8.47 1.92
N CYS A 336 3.93 8.25 0.69
CA CYS A 336 3.69 9.30 -0.31
C CYS A 336 2.45 8.98 -1.15
N PRO A 337 1.37 9.78 -1.06
CA PRO A 337 1.20 10.95 -0.18
C PRO A 337 1.18 10.59 1.31
N CYS A 338 1.76 11.45 2.16
CA CYS A 338 1.74 11.28 3.62
C CYS A 338 0.60 12.10 4.24
N TYR A 339 -0.45 11.42 4.73
CA TYR A 339 -1.58 12.08 5.37
C TYR A 339 -1.45 12.18 6.90
N ILE A 340 -0.71 11.25 7.51
CA ILE A 340 -0.55 11.15 8.97
C ILE A 340 0.95 10.91 9.27
N PRO A 341 1.75 11.98 9.37
CA PRO A 341 3.20 11.86 9.54
C PRO A 341 3.53 11.33 10.94
N ASN A 342 4.06 10.11 11.01
CA ASN A 342 4.48 9.48 12.26
C ASN A 342 5.98 9.65 12.53
N VAL A 343 6.39 10.91 12.72
CA VAL A 343 7.81 11.32 12.81
C VAL A 343 8.50 10.97 14.12
N LEU A 344 7.75 10.48 15.11
CA LEU A 344 8.29 10.11 16.41
C LEU A 344 8.59 8.61 16.42
N PRO A 345 9.81 8.19 16.81
CA PRO A 345 10.13 6.78 16.92
C PRO A 345 9.19 6.05 17.88
N VAL A 346 8.75 4.87 17.47
CA VAL A 346 7.97 3.98 18.31
C VAL A 346 8.94 3.26 19.26
N PRO A 347 8.72 3.34 20.59
CA PRO A 347 9.60 2.70 21.56
C PRO A 347 9.80 1.20 21.26
N GLY A 348 11.06 0.79 21.10
CA GLY A 348 11.45 -0.59 20.82
C GLY A 348 11.34 -1.03 19.35
N LEU A 349 10.64 -0.29 18.48
CA LEU A 349 10.45 -0.66 17.08
C LEU A 349 11.27 0.23 16.12
N GLY A 350 11.39 1.52 16.41
CA GLY A 350 12.18 2.47 15.61
C GLY A 350 11.34 3.54 14.93
N ASP A 351 11.92 4.17 13.92
CA ASP A 351 11.31 5.25 13.15
C ASP A 351 10.43 4.67 12.04
N PHE A 352 9.17 5.14 11.94
CA PHE A 352 8.22 4.75 10.90
C PHE A 352 8.09 5.81 9.79
N TYR A 353 8.90 6.86 9.85
CA TYR A 353 8.87 8.00 8.93
C TYR A 353 10.12 8.11 8.07
N ASP A 354 11.29 7.84 8.67
CA ASP A 354 12.58 7.73 7.99
C ASP A 354 13.01 6.26 7.98
N ILE A 355 12.49 5.48 7.02
CA ILE A 355 12.87 4.07 6.81
C ILE A 355 13.58 3.98 5.47
N ILE A 356 14.79 3.41 5.43
CA ILE A 356 15.64 3.55 4.25
C ILE A 356 15.11 2.77 3.06
N PRO A 357 14.75 1.47 3.16
CA PRO A 357 14.13 0.77 2.03
C PRO A 357 12.89 1.49 1.47
N TRP A 358 12.13 2.21 2.31
CA TRP A 358 10.96 2.97 1.87
C TRP A 358 11.39 4.19 1.06
N GLY A 359 12.24 5.06 1.60
CA GLY A 359 12.71 6.26 0.90
C GLY A 359 13.58 5.96 -0.33
N SER A 360 14.32 4.83 -0.29
CA SER A 360 15.10 4.28 -1.42
C SER A 360 14.24 4.03 -2.65
N THR A 361 12.92 3.91 -2.50
CA THR A 361 11.96 3.81 -3.62
C THR A 361 12.12 4.95 -4.62
N SER A 362 12.49 6.15 -4.18
CA SER A 362 12.79 7.28 -5.08
C SER A 362 13.89 6.96 -6.10
N ILE A 363 14.81 6.06 -5.76
CA ILE A 363 15.95 5.64 -6.58
C ILE A 363 15.71 4.25 -7.17
N LEU A 364 15.41 3.25 -6.33
CA LEU A 364 15.24 1.86 -6.74
C LEU A 364 13.93 1.61 -7.49
N GLY A 365 12.86 2.34 -7.16
CA GLY A 365 11.60 2.32 -7.93
C GLY A 365 11.78 2.93 -9.31
N THR A 366 12.54 4.03 -9.39
CA THR A 366 12.98 4.64 -10.66
C THR A 366 13.81 3.66 -11.49
N TYR A 367 14.73 2.92 -10.86
CA TYR A 367 15.57 1.93 -11.52
C TYR A 367 14.73 0.81 -12.13
N TRP A 368 13.81 0.22 -11.37
CA TRP A 368 12.97 -0.85 -11.90
C TRP A 368 12.06 -0.37 -13.04
N HIS A 369 11.52 0.85 -12.95
CA HIS A 369 10.76 1.44 -14.04
C HIS A 369 11.62 1.57 -15.31
N TYR A 370 12.82 2.13 -15.19
CA TYR A 370 13.74 2.26 -16.31
C TYR A 370 14.14 0.91 -16.91
N ILE A 371 14.53 -0.06 -16.09
CA ILE A 371 14.97 -1.38 -16.56
C ILE A 371 13.84 -2.10 -17.30
N PHE A 372 12.60 -1.95 -16.86
CA PHE A 372 11.46 -2.63 -17.47
C PHE A 372 10.92 -1.90 -18.72
N TYR A 373 10.80 -0.58 -18.67
CA TYR A 373 10.14 0.22 -19.73
C TYR A 373 11.11 0.98 -20.64
N GLY A 374 12.41 1.03 -20.32
CA GLY A 374 13.43 1.77 -21.08
C GLY A 374 13.25 3.28 -21.06
N ASP A 375 12.51 3.82 -20.08
CA ASP A 375 12.11 5.22 -20.06
C ASP A 375 13.19 6.11 -19.40
N VAL A 376 14.07 6.73 -20.19
CA VAL A 376 15.12 7.62 -19.64
C VAL A 376 14.53 8.83 -18.93
N LYS A 377 13.34 9.29 -19.33
CA LYS A 377 12.71 10.47 -18.72
C LYS A 377 12.38 10.23 -17.24
N ILE A 378 12.08 8.99 -16.83
CA ILE A 378 11.85 8.71 -15.41
C ILE A 378 13.10 8.96 -14.57
N ILE A 379 14.28 8.71 -15.13
CA ILE A 379 15.56 9.00 -14.48
C ILE A 379 15.76 10.51 -14.42
N GLU A 380 15.57 11.22 -15.54
CA GLU A 380 15.67 12.69 -15.60
C GLU A 380 14.79 13.37 -14.55
N ASP A 381 13.54 12.92 -14.43
CA ASP A 381 12.56 13.53 -13.54
C ASP A 381 12.86 13.26 -12.05
N ASN A 382 13.56 12.16 -11.71
CA ASN A 382 13.79 11.74 -10.32
C ASN A 382 15.24 11.86 -9.83
N TYR A 383 16.21 12.12 -10.71
CA TYR A 383 17.64 12.14 -10.36
C TYR A 383 17.95 13.11 -9.21
N ASP A 384 17.44 14.34 -9.28
CA ASP A 384 17.72 15.35 -8.26
C ASP A 384 17.10 14.98 -6.89
N THR A 385 15.92 14.36 -6.89
CA THR A 385 15.30 13.82 -5.66
C THR A 385 16.16 12.71 -5.05
N GLY A 386 16.64 11.78 -5.87
CA GLY A 386 17.54 10.72 -5.40
C GLY A 386 18.87 11.26 -4.86
N MET A 387 19.48 12.26 -5.52
CA MET A 387 20.71 12.91 -5.03
C MET A 387 20.50 13.58 -3.67
N ARG A 388 19.38 14.30 -3.47
CA ARG A 388 19.03 14.90 -2.17
C ARG A 388 18.77 13.83 -1.10
N TYR A 389 18.12 12.73 -1.46
CA TYR A 389 17.87 11.63 -0.53
C TYR A 389 19.18 10.94 -0.11
N LEU A 390 20.10 10.69 -1.03
CA LEU A 390 21.42 10.15 -0.69
C LEU A 390 22.19 11.09 0.26
N LYS A 391 22.11 12.40 0.04
CA LYS A 391 22.69 13.41 0.94
C LYS A 391 22.05 13.33 2.34
N HIS A 392 20.73 13.15 2.44
CA HIS A 392 20.07 12.89 3.72
C HIS A 392 20.65 11.65 4.40
N LEU A 393 20.70 10.51 3.70
CA LEU A 393 21.24 9.26 4.24
C LEU A 393 22.70 9.39 4.73
N GLN A 394 23.53 10.16 4.03
CA GLN A 394 24.91 10.44 4.44
C GLN A 394 24.98 11.10 5.83
N THR A 395 24.00 11.93 6.20
CA THR A 395 23.92 12.54 7.55
C THR A 395 23.58 11.54 8.64
N ARG A 396 23.07 10.36 8.26
CA ARG A 396 22.60 9.33 9.17
C ARG A 396 23.61 8.19 9.37
N VAL A 397 24.73 8.25 8.66
CA VAL A 397 25.86 7.35 8.86
C VAL A 397 26.52 7.65 10.20
N ASN A 398 26.56 6.64 11.07
CA ASN A 398 27.18 6.74 12.39
C ASN A 398 28.71 6.73 12.32
N GLU A 399 29.38 6.92 13.46
CA GLU A 399 30.85 6.93 13.56
C GLU A 399 31.50 5.60 13.12
N GLU A 400 30.74 4.51 13.09
CA GLU A 400 31.21 3.21 12.63
C GLU A 400 31.13 3.03 11.11
N GLY A 401 30.53 4.00 10.40
CA GLY A 401 30.31 3.98 8.96
C GLY A 401 29.08 3.17 8.54
N PHE A 402 28.11 3.00 9.44
CA PHE A 402 26.86 2.29 9.20
C PHE A 402 25.66 3.21 9.34
N ILE A 403 24.53 2.77 8.78
CA ILE A 403 23.24 3.26 9.23
C ILE A 403 22.63 2.24 10.19
N ASN A 404 22.26 2.69 11.40
CA ASN A 404 21.79 1.85 12.51
C ASN A 404 20.42 2.28 13.07
N TYR A 405 19.57 2.83 12.21
CA TYR A 405 18.16 3.14 12.51
C TYR A 405 17.28 2.63 11.37
N GLY A 406 15.96 2.72 11.52
CA GLY A 406 14.98 2.14 10.60
C GLY A 406 14.41 0.82 11.12
N LEU A 407 13.73 0.08 10.24
CA LEU A 407 13.02 -1.15 10.60
C LEU A 407 13.82 -2.42 10.27
N GLY A 408 14.87 -2.34 9.47
CA GLY A 408 15.63 -3.52 9.02
C GLY A 408 14.78 -4.47 8.18
N ASP A 409 14.93 -5.77 8.39
CA ASP A 409 14.18 -6.82 7.70
C ASP A 409 12.77 -6.98 8.28
N TRP A 410 11.95 -5.93 8.14
CA TRP A 410 10.58 -5.85 8.67
C TRP A 410 9.73 -7.06 8.23
N GLY A 411 8.90 -7.58 9.14
CA GLY A 411 8.08 -8.77 8.90
C GLY A 411 8.82 -10.10 9.04
N ASN A 412 10.09 -10.11 9.50
CA ASN A 412 10.84 -11.35 9.73
C ASN A 412 10.11 -12.23 10.77
N PRO A 413 9.81 -13.52 10.47
CA PRO A 413 9.05 -14.39 11.37
C PRO A 413 9.67 -14.60 12.76
N GLN A 414 10.98 -14.39 12.88
CA GLN A 414 11.73 -14.55 14.13
C GLN A 414 12.13 -13.21 14.75
N ASN A 415 11.66 -12.09 14.17
CA ASN A 415 11.99 -10.72 14.60
C ASN A 415 13.51 -10.41 14.59
N ASN A 416 14.27 -11.08 13.72
CA ASN A 416 15.70 -10.83 13.50
C ASN A 416 15.88 -9.79 12.39
N LEU A 417 15.84 -8.51 12.78
CA LEU A 417 15.77 -7.39 11.82
C LEU A 417 17.10 -7.08 11.13
N ALA A 418 18.25 -7.38 11.76
CA ALA A 418 19.58 -7.17 11.18
C ALA A 418 19.77 -5.76 10.60
N ARG A 419 19.29 -4.73 11.32
CA ARG A 419 19.10 -3.36 10.79
C ARG A 419 20.33 -2.84 10.06
N GLU A 420 21.50 -2.86 10.69
CA GLU A 420 22.73 -2.33 10.09
C GLU A 420 23.13 -3.07 8.81
N ASN A 421 22.87 -4.38 8.74
CA ASN A 421 23.13 -5.18 7.55
C ASN A 421 22.22 -4.79 6.39
N ILE A 422 20.94 -4.52 6.66
CA ILE A 422 19.93 -4.17 5.65
C ILE A 422 20.11 -2.71 5.21
N GLU A 423 19.99 -1.80 6.16
CA GLU A 423 19.92 -0.35 5.96
C GLU A 423 21.19 0.18 5.26
N THR A 424 22.37 -0.33 5.64
CA THR A 424 23.64 0.04 4.98
C THR A 424 23.80 -0.60 3.60
N ALA A 425 23.19 -1.76 3.34
CA ALA A 425 23.19 -2.34 2.00
C ALA A 425 22.31 -1.51 1.03
N PHE A 426 21.22 -0.91 1.51
CA PHE A 426 20.42 0.03 0.74
C PHE A 426 21.16 1.34 0.47
N LEU A 427 21.88 1.90 1.44
CA LEU A 427 22.78 3.05 1.20
C LEU A 427 23.78 2.78 0.05
N TYR A 428 24.39 1.59 0.04
CA TYR A 428 25.27 1.17 -1.06
C TYR A 428 24.51 1.08 -2.39
N ALA A 429 23.35 0.43 -2.38
CA ALA A 429 22.52 0.27 -3.58
C ALA A 429 22.12 1.63 -4.17
N ASP A 430 21.65 2.55 -3.35
CA ASP A 430 21.25 3.89 -3.76
C ASP A 430 22.40 4.67 -4.41
N ALA A 431 23.58 4.70 -3.77
CA ALA A 431 24.76 5.36 -4.32
C ALA A 431 25.19 4.74 -5.67
N LYS A 432 25.17 3.40 -5.77
CA LYS A 432 25.53 2.68 -6.98
C LYS A 432 24.54 2.96 -8.12
N ILE A 433 23.24 2.90 -7.84
CA ILE A 433 22.19 3.12 -8.85
C ILE A 433 22.17 4.59 -9.30
N LEU A 434 22.38 5.55 -8.40
CA LEU A 434 22.55 6.95 -8.78
C LEU A 434 23.77 7.15 -9.69
N ALA A 435 24.86 6.41 -9.48
CA ALA A 435 26.01 6.45 -10.39
C ALA A 435 25.67 5.91 -11.78
N GLU A 436 24.84 4.87 -11.87
CA GLU A 436 24.31 4.35 -13.15
C GLU A 436 23.41 5.38 -13.83
N PHE A 437 22.52 6.04 -13.08
CA PHE A 437 21.71 7.14 -13.61
C PHE A 437 22.57 8.31 -14.10
N ALA A 438 23.60 8.69 -13.34
CA ALA A 438 24.55 9.72 -13.75
C ALA A 438 25.22 9.37 -15.07
N ASP A 439 25.58 8.10 -15.30
CA ASP A 439 26.14 7.63 -16.57
C ASP A 439 25.16 7.78 -17.73
N ILE A 440 23.90 7.35 -17.52
CA ILE A 440 22.82 7.47 -18.52
C ILE A 440 22.57 8.93 -18.89
N LEU A 441 22.62 9.84 -17.91
CA LEU A 441 22.45 11.28 -18.09
C LEU A 441 23.71 12.01 -18.57
N GLY A 442 24.84 11.32 -18.73
CA GLY A 442 26.12 11.93 -19.14
C GLY A 442 26.79 12.79 -18.06
N LYS A 443 26.42 12.65 -16.78
CA LYS A 443 26.99 13.36 -15.63
C LYS A 443 28.25 12.63 -15.09
N THR A 444 29.36 12.75 -15.82
CA THR A 444 30.59 11.98 -15.55
C THR A 444 31.22 12.22 -14.16
N GLU A 445 31.24 13.46 -13.67
CA GLU A 445 31.80 13.76 -12.34
C GLU A 445 30.93 13.22 -11.20
N ASP A 446 29.60 13.29 -11.34
CA ASP A 446 28.66 12.69 -10.40
C ASP A 446 28.87 11.18 -10.35
N LYS A 447 28.90 10.50 -11.51
CA LYS A 447 29.17 9.05 -11.59
C LYS A 447 30.44 8.67 -10.83
N LYS A 448 31.52 9.40 -11.05
CA LYS A 448 32.81 9.13 -10.40
C LYS A 448 32.72 9.31 -8.88
N SER A 449 32.08 10.38 -8.41
CA SER A 449 31.93 10.68 -6.98
C SER A 449 31.02 9.67 -6.28
N LEU A 450 29.89 9.32 -6.90
CA LEU A 450 28.93 8.34 -6.42
C LEU A 450 29.54 6.93 -6.36
N MET A 451 30.29 6.52 -7.38
CA MET A 451 31.02 5.24 -7.35
C MET A 451 32.08 5.20 -6.25
N ALA A 452 32.84 6.30 -6.06
CA ALA A 452 33.82 6.37 -4.98
C ALA A 452 33.16 6.24 -3.60
N TYR A 453 32.01 6.89 -3.40
CA TYR A 453 31.25 6.76 -2.17
C TYR A 453 30.66 5.35 -1.98
N ALA A 454 30.09 4.75 -3.03
CA ALA A 454 29.62 3.37 -2.98
C ALA A 454 30.75 2.39 -2.63
N ASP A 455 31.95 2.57 -3.18
CA ASP A 455 33.12 1.76 -2.84
C ASP A 455 33.54 1.95 -1.37
N GLU A 456 33.47 3.17 -0.83
CA GLU A 456 33.71 3.44 0.59
C GLU A 456 32.74 2.66 1.49
N VAL A 457 31.43 2.76 1.21
CA VAL A 457 30.37 2.04 1.95
C VAL A 457 30.60 0.52 1.87
N LYS A 458 30.86 -0.01 0.67
CA LYS A 458 31.18 -1.44 0.45
C LYS A 458 32.40 -1.89 1.26
N ASN A 459 33.47 -1.10 1.25
CA ASN A 459 34.69 -1.43 1.96
C ASN A 459 34.47 -1.43 3.48
N ASN A 460 33.72 -0.46 4.02
CA ASN A 460 33.37 -0.46 5.44
C ASN A 460 32.48 -1.65 5.80
N TYR A 461 31.44 -1.93 5.00
CA TYR A 461 30.53 -3.06 5.20
C TYR A 461 31.30 -4.38 5.28
N ASN A 462 32.20 -4.63 4.32
CA ASN A 462 33.05 -5.81 4.31
C ASN A 462 34.01 -5.87 5.50
N LYS A 463 34.69 -4.76 5.82
CA LYS A 463 35.62 -4.70 6.95
C LYS A 463 34.96 -5.07 8.27
N ARG A 464 33.70 -4.68 8.45
CA ARG A 464 32.98 -4.79 9.72
C ARG A 464 32.18 -6.08 9.87
N LEU A 465 31.58 -6.57 8.79
CA LEU A 465 30.60 -7.66 8.85
C LEU A 465 31.10 -8.97 8.24
N LEU A 466 32.07 -8.94 7.34
CA LEU A 466 32.59 -10.15 6.70
C LEU A 466 33.56 -10.89 7.63
N VAL A 467 33.17 -12.10 8.02
CA VAL A 467 33.93 -12.94 8.96
C VAL A 467 34.04 -14.36 8.43
N LYS A 468 34.95 -15.14 9.02
CA LYS A 468 35.03 -16.58 8.76
C LYS A 468 34.21 -17.32 9.82
N HIS A 469 33.22 -18.11 9.40
CA HIS A 469 32.39 -18.90 10.30
C HIS A 469 33.27 -19.86 11.11
N PRO A 470 33.18 -19.86 12.46
CA PRO A 470 34.10 -20.63 13.31
C PRO A 470 34.00 -22.14 13.06
N ASP A 471 32.78 -22.68 12.99
CA ASP A 471 32.57 -24.13 12.87
C ASP A 471 32.62 -24.65 11.43
N ASN A 472 32.04 -23.91 10.47
CA ASN A 472 31.92 -24.36 9.08
C ASN A 472 33.06 -23.88 8.17
N GLY A 473 33.86 -22.91 8.60
CA GLY A 473 35.06 -22.44 7.91
C GLY A 473 34.85 -21.63 6.62
N PHE A 474 33.61 -21.40 6.18
CA PHE A 474 33.29 -20.50 5.06
C PHE A 474 33.26 -19.02 5.51
N TRP A 475 33.51 -18.10 4.59
CA TRP A 475 33.24 -16.67 4.78
C TRP A 475 31.75 -16.35 4.73
N CYS A 476 31.28 -15.50 5.64
CA CYS A 476 29.89 -15.07 5.77
C CYS A 476 29.78 -13.66 6.36
N TYR A 477 28.61 -13.05 6.25
CA TYR A 477 28.30 -11.78 6.88
C TYR A 477 27.66 -12.01 8.25
N LYS A 478 28.36 -11.68 9.33
CA LYS A 478 27.72 -11.67 10.65
C LYS A 478 26.67 -10.56 10.71
N VAL A 479 25.64 -10.82 11.50
CA VAL A 479 24.60 -9.85 11.80
C VAL A 479 25.08 -8.94 12.93
N TYR A 480 24.96 -7.61 12.75
CA TYR A 480 25.59 -6.63 13.63
C TYR A 480 24.95 -6.54 15.02
N ASP A 481 23.62 -6.58 15.09
CA ASP A 481 22.81 -6.54 16.33
C ASP A 481 22.95 -7.81 17.19
N HIS A 482 23.75 -8.79 16.75
CA HIS A 482 24.21 -9.95 17.51
C HIS A 482 25.74 -9.88 17.73
N PRO A 483 26.24 -9.00 18.62
CA PRO A 483 27.69 -8.78 18.77
C PRO A 483 28.42 -10.00 19.37
N ASP A 484 27.74 -10.75 20.25
CA ASP A 484 28.32 -11.81 21.07
C ASP A 484 28.43 -13.16 20.34
N GLU A 485 27.87 -13.30 19.14
CA GLU A 485 27.91 -14.52 18.35
C GLU A 485 28.03 -14.25 16.85
N ILE A 486 28.33 -15.29 16.05
CA ILE A 486 28.27 -15.22 14.59
C ILE A 486 26.87 -15.65 14.16
N PHE A 487 25.92 -14.73 14.24
CA PHE A 487 24.55 -14.94 13.81
C PHE A 487 24.37 -14.62 12.31
N LEU A 488 23.56 -15.41 11.61
CA LEU A 488 23.30 -15.28 10.17
C LEU A 488 21.79 -15.33 9.89
N THR A 489 21.30 -14.33 9.13
CA THR A 489 19.96 -14.34 8.53
C THR A 489 20.05 -14.61 7.02
N GLN A 490 18.94 -14.99 6.40
CA GLN A 490 18.89 -15.19 4.94
C GLN A 490 19.17 -13.87 4.20
N ALA A 491 18.55 -12.77 4.65
CA ALA A 491 18.72 -11.45 4.06
C ALA A 491 20.16 -10.92 4.16
N SER A 492 20.83 -11.10 5.31
CA SER A 492 22.20 -10.60 5.50
C SER A 492 23.24 -11.30 4.60
N GLN A 493 22.96 -12.53 4.14
CA GLN A 493 23.81 -13.20 3.16
C GLN A 493 23.40 -12.86 1.71
N ALA A 494 22.10 -12.69 1.46
CA ALA A 494 21.58 -12.48 0.12
C ALA A 494 21.89 -11.08 -0.43
N LEU A 495 21.65 -10.02 0.36
CA LEU A 495 21.81 -8.63 -0.09
C LEU A 495 23.24 -8.32 -0.59
N PRO A 496 24.32 -8.71 0.11
CA PRO A 496 25.67 -8.47 -0.39
C PRO A 496 25.99 -9.17 -1.71
N LEU A 497 25.43 -10.37 -1.92
CA LEU A 497 25.57 -11.12 -3.18
C LEU A 497 24.71 -10.51 -4.31
N PHE A 498 23.54 -9.98 -3.98
CA PHE A 498 22.63 -9.35 -4.93
C PHE A 498 23.23 -8.06 -5.48
N TRP A 499 23.64 -7.15 -4.59
CA TRP A 499 24.12 -5.82 -4.96
C TRP A 499 25.60 -5.80 -5.41
N GLY A 500 26.35 -6.87 -5.15
CA GLY A 500 27.78 -6.96 -5.50
C GLY A 500 28.72 -6.34 -4.45
N ILE A 501 28.28 -6.32 -3.19
CA ILE A 501 29.10 -5.93 -2.03
C ILE A 501 30.12 -7.03 -1.71
N ALA A 502 29.74 -8.30 -1.89
CA ALA A 502 30.61 -9.46 -1.67
C ALA A 502 31.93 -9.37 -2.46
N PRO A 503 33.09 -9.60 -1.82
CA PRO A 503 34.35 -9.73 -2.54
C PRO A 503 34.34 -10.96 -3.46
N GLU A 504 34.84 -10.80 -4.69
CA GLU A 504 34.83 -11.86 -5.72
C GLU A 504 35.54 -13.14 -5.23
N ASP A 505 36.63 -13.01 -4.47
CA ASP A 505 37.39 -14.14 -3.95
C ASP A 505 36.68 -14.88 -2.80
N LYS A 506 35.62 -14.30 -2.23
CA LYS A 506 34.80 -14.87 -1.14
C LYS A 506 33.40 -15.26 -1.57
N GLU A 507 32.97 -14.90 -2.78
CA GLU A 507 31.61 -15.11 -3.27
C GLU A 507 31.15 -16.56 -3.11
N ALA A 508 31.98 -17.53 -3.50
CA ALA A 508 31.65 -18.96 -3.40
C ALA A 508 31.37 -19.42 -1.95
N ASP A 509 32.03 -18.82 -0.97
CA ASP A 509 31.82 -19.14 0.44
C ASP A 509 30.56 -18.44 0.99
N ILE A 510 30.30 -17.20 0.58
CA ILE A 510 29.06 -16.48 0.97
C ILE A 510 27.83 -17.16 0.35
N VAL A 511 27.96 -17.71 -0.86
CA VAL A 511 26.91 -18.56 -1.48
C VAL A 511 26.67 -19.83 -0.65
N LYS A 512 27.72 -20.44 -0.08
CA LYS A 512 27.55 -21.56 0.87
C LYS A 512 26.87 -21.08 2.15
N ALA A 513 27.20 -19.89 2.66
CA ALA A 513 26.55 -19.31 3.83
C ALA A 513 25.05 -19.08 3.61
N LEU A 514 24.66 -18.52 2.46
CA LEU A 514 23.24 -18.36 2.09
C LEU A 514 22.53 -19.72 1.97
N ARG A 515 23.17 -20.70 1.32
CA ARG A 515 22.61 -22.05 1.25
C ARG A 515 22.43 -22.65 2.65
N PHE A 516 23.43 -22.48 3.52
CA PHE A 516 23.42 -22.98 4.88
C PHE A 516 22.24 -22.39 5.67
N THR A 517 21.97 -21.09 5.58
CA THR A 517 20.81 -20.49 6.26
C THR A 517 19.48 -21.03 5.72
N LEU A 518 19.33 -21.13 4.40
CA LEU A 518 18.12 -21.69 3.77
C LEU A 518 17.88 -23.16 4.16
N GLU A 519 18.93 -23.99 4.17
CA GLU A 519 18.84 -25.41 4.53
C GLU A 519 18.61 -25.62 6.03
N ARG A 520 19.23 -24.79 6.89
CA ARG A 520 19.01 -24.80 8.35
C ARG A 520 17.55 -24.50 8.68
N ASP A 521 16.98 -23.49 8.03
CA ASP A 521 15.64 -22.98 8.36
C ASP A 521 14.52 -23.79 7.69
N GLY A 522 14.78 -24.35 6.49
CA GLY A 522 13.80 -25.17 5.77
C GLY A 522 12.52 -24.43 5.35
N ALA A 523 12.58 -23.09 5.28
CA ALA A 523 11.56 -22.17 4.79
C ALA A 523 12.15 -20.77 4.55
N PHE A 524 11.36 -19.82 4.04
CA PHE A 524 11.75 -18.42 4.02
C PHE A 524 11.63 -17.82 5.42
N ILE A 525 12.76 -17.55 6.06
CA ILE A 525 12.87 -16.88 7.36
C ILE A 525 13.60 -15.55 7.12
N CYS A 526 12.87 -14.64 6.51
CA CYS A 526 13.25 -13.27 6.21
C CYS A 526 11.99 -12.40 6.21
N GLY A 527 12.17 -11.11 6.41
CA GLY A 527 11.14 -10.11 6.29
C GLY A 527 10.84 -9.77 4.84
N GLU A 528 9.86 -8.89 4.63
CA GLU A 528 9.43 -8.46 3.31
C GLU A 528 10.54 -7.72 2.55
N VAL A 529 11.38 -6.97 3.27
CA VAL A 529 12.51 -6.24 2.69
C VAL A 529 13.53 -7.21 2.13
N GLY A 530 13.92 -8.24 2.89
CA GLY A 530 14.91 -9.23 2.49
C GLY A 530 14.40 -10.26 1.48
N LEU A 531 13.13 -10.65 1.56
CA LEU A 531 12.53 -11.74 0.77
C LEU A 531 12.78 -11.68 -0.75
N PRO A 532 12.53 -10.56 -1.46
CA PRO A 532 12.77 -10.51 -2.90
C PRO A 532 14.25 -10.71 -3.25
N TYR A 533 15.17 -10.22 -2.42
CA TYR A 533 16.61 -10.39 -2.62
C TYR A 533 17.07 -11.81 -2.31
N VAL A 534 16.50 -12.44 -1.27
CA VAL A 534 16.75 -13.86 -0.95
C VAL A 534 16.34 -14.74 -2.12
N ILE A 535 15.11 -14.59 -2.64
CA ILE A 535 14.61 -15.38 -3.77
C ILE A 535 15.47 -15.16 -5.02
N GLN A 536 15.71 -13.91 -5.40
CA GLN A 536 16.47 -13.59 -6.62
C GLN A 536 17.92 -14.08 -6.55
N THR A 537 18.57 -13.93 -5.40
CA THR A 537 19.95 -14.38 -5.19
C THR A 537 20.03 -15.91 -5.18
N ALA A 538 19.14 -16.58 -4.45
CA ALA A 538 19.07 -18.04 -4.42
C ALA A 538 18.81 -18.60 -5.84
N ARG A 539 17.97 -17.95 -6.65
CA ARG A 539 17.73 -18.30 -8.06
C ARG A 539 18.98 -18.11 -8.92
N LYS A 540 19.71 -16.99 -8.78
CA LYS A 540 20.98 -16.73 -9.47
C LYS A 540 22.00 -17.85 -9.23
N TYR A 541 22.09 -18.37 -8.01
CA TYR A 541 23.00 -19.46 -7.63
C TYR A 541 22.36 -20.86 -7.67
N ARG A 542 21.31 -21.05 -8.48
CA ARG A 542 20.69 -22.35 -8.80
C ARG A 542 20.17 -23.11 -7.57
N MET A 543 19.67 -22.41 -6.57
CA MET A 543 19.01 -23.00 -5.39
C MET A 543 17.51 -23.24 -5.62
N ASN A 544 17.07 -23.36 -6.87
CA ASN A 544 15.66 -23.43 -7.26
C ASN A 544 14.87 -24.54 -6.55
N LYS A 545 15.49 -25.70 -6.27
CA LYS A 545 14.83 -26.79 -5.53
C LYS A 545 14.41 -26.36 -4.12
N LEU A 546 15.25 -25.60 -3.42
CA LEU A 546 14.94 -25.08 -2.09
C LEU A 546 13.79 -24.06 -2.18
N ILE A 547 13.91 -23.08 -3.08
CA ILE A 547 12.88 -22.06 -3.34
C ILE A 547 11.52 -22.72 -3.62
N SER A 548 11.47 -23.67 -4.57
CA SER A 548 10.25 -24.41 -4.90
C SER A 548 9.68 -25.18 -3.71
N SER A 549 10.54 -25.80 -2.89
CA SER A 549 10.09 -26.53 -1.70
C SER A 549 9.51 -25.62 -0.61
N PHE A 550 9.97 -24.37 -0.51
CA PHE A 550 9.46 -23.41 0.46
C PHE A 550 8.14 -22.80 0.01
N ILE A 551 8.03 -22.43 -1.28
CA ILE A 551 6.79 -21.89 -1.86
C ILE A 551 5.62 -22.88 -1.72
N LEU A 552 5.89 -24.18 -1.87
CA LEU A 552 4.88 -25.24 -1.90
C LEU A 552 4.72 -25.99 -0.58
N LYS A 553 5.36 -25.53 0.49
CA LYS A 553 5.21 -26.14 1.81
C LYS A 553 3.75 -26.01 2.26
N GLU A 554 3.21 -27.05 2.90
CA GLU A 554 1.80 -27.07 3.31
C GLU A 554 1.56 -26.30 4.62
N GLU A 555 2.63 -25.96 5.34
CA GLU A 555 2.60 -25.23 6.60
C GLU A 555 3.31 -23.88 6.44
N HIS A 556 2.86 -22.89 7.21
CA HIS A 556 3.53 -21.60 7.31
C HIS A 556 4.97 -21.75 7.84
N PRO A 557 5.94 -20.93 7.38
CA PRO A 557 5.78 -19.86 6.39
C PRO A 557 5.83 -20.35 4.94
N SER A 558 4.75 -20.13 4.18
CA SER A 558 4.59 -20.60 2.80
C SER A 558 3.46 -19.91 2.05
N TYR A 559 3.65 -19.67 0.76
CA TYR A 559 2.59 -19.17 -0.14
C TYR A 559 1.48 -20.20 -0.34
N TYR A 560 1.82 -21.50 -0.41
CA TYR A 560 0.82 -22.55 -0.60
C TYR A 560 -0.01 -22.82 0.66
N ALA A 561 0.55 -22.55 1.85
CA ALA A 561 -0.21 -22.63 3.10
C ALA A 561 -1.41 -21.67 3.10
N PHE A 562 -1.26 -20.43 2.62
CA PHE A 562 -2.40 -19.51 2.43
C PHE A 562 -3.50 -20.10 1.52
N ILE A 563 -3.12 -20.76 0.43
CA ILE A 563 -4.07 -21.43 -0.47
C ILE A 563 -4.82 -22.56 0.25
N LEU A 564 -4.14 -23.30 1.14
CA LEU A 564 -4.75 -24.36 1.93
C LEU A 564 -5.66 -23.82 3.04
N ASP A 565 -5.32 -22.66 3.61
CA ASP A 565 -6.13 -21.90 4.57
C ASP A 565 -7.39 -21.30 3.91
N GLY A 566 -7.49 -21.36 2.58
CA GLY A 566 -8.64 -20.86 1.82
C GLY A 566 -8.56 -19.37 1.47
N GLU A 567 -7.37 -18.77 1.64
CA GLU A 567 -7.11 -17.39 1.27
C GLU A 567 -7.18 -17.17 -0.23
N THR A 568 -7.58 -15.96 -0.60
CA THR A 568 -7.73 -15.53 -2.00
C THR A 568 -6.90 -14.31 -2.35
N THR A 569 -6.19 -13.79 -1.35
CA THR A 569 -5.17 -12.74 -1.39
C THR A 569 -4.07 -13.12 -0.37
N LEU A 570 -2.88 -12.55 -0.51
CA LEU A 570 -1.78 -12.71 0.43
C LEU A 570 -2.10 -12.10 1.80
N GLY A 571 -1.75 -12.82 2.86
CA GLY A 571 -1.73 -12.30 4.22
C GLY A 571 -0.44 -11.55 4.53
N GLU A 572 -0.54 -10.60 5.44
CA GLU A 572 0.56 -9.74 5.88
C GLU A 572 1.69 -10.48 6.59
N TYR A 573 1.34 -11.49 7.38
CA TYR A 573 2.30 -12.34 8.08
C TYR A 573 2.09 -13.80 7.71
N TRP A 574 3.16 -14.58 7.80
CA TRP A 574 3.17 -16.00 7.53
C TRP A 574 2.50 -16.83 8.64
N GLU A 575 1.18 -16.70 8.76
CA GLU A 575 0.35 -17.43 9.72
C GLU A 575 -1.08 -17.58 9.19
N SER A 576 -1.90 -18.42 9.82
CA SER A 576 -3.27 -18.70 9.37
C SER A 576 -4.30 -17.62 9.72
N ASN A 577 -3.98 -16.70 10.63
CA ASN A 577 -4.82 -15.55 10.97
C ASN A 577 -3.95 -14.29 11.06
N PRO A 578 -3.41 -13.83 9.91
CA PRO A 578 -2.61 -12.62 9.85
C PRO A 578 -3.44 -11.39 10.23
N ARG A 579 -2.75 -10.29 10.55
CA ARG A 579 -3.39 -9.03 10.91
C ARG A 579 -4.25 -8.50 9.75
N SER A 580 -3.70 -8.39 8.54
CA SER A 580 -4.46 -8.24 7.29
C SER A 580 -4.39 -9.50 6.44
N HIS A 581 -5.50 -9.83 5.78
CA HIS A 581 -5.59 -10.92 4.80
C HIS A 581 -5.44 -10.41 3.35
N CYS A 582 -4.99 -9.16 3.15
CA CYS A 582 -4.67 -8.59 1.85
C CYS A 582 -3.52 -7.57 2.00
N HIS A 583 -2.29 -8.07 1.84
CA HIS A 583 -1.05 -7.29 1.93
C HIS A 583 -0.17 -7.52 0.70
#